data_AF-A0A938LJM2-F1
#
_entry.id   AF-A0A938LJM2-F1
#
_cell.length_a   1.000
_cell.length_b   1.000
_cell.length_c   1.000
_cell.angle_alpha   90.00
_cell.angle_beta   90.00
_cell.angle_gamma   90.00
#
_symmetry.space_group_name_H-M   'P 1'
#
loop_
_entity.id
_entity.type
_entity.pdbx_description
1 polymer ?
#
loop_
_entity_poly.entity_id
_entity_poly.type
_entity_poly.pdbx_seq_one_letter_code
_entity_poly.pdbx_strand_id
1 'polypeptide(L)'
;MRPLSDEEKRIILDKGTERPFTGAYWNHFERGVYACRRCGALLYLSSSKFGSHCGWPSFDDEIPGAVRRQKDADGRRTEIVCASCGGHLGHVFAGERLTDKNVRHCVNSVSMQFIPEAEWPLRRAVFAGGCFWGVERHFRQVPGVLGVTAGYAGGHVDNPTYEQVCTGTTGHAEAVEVMYDPGRVAYESLSRLFFEIHDPTQRNRQGPDVGTQYRSAVFYLNAEQKCMAESLIARLKARGYDVVTEVAPLSAFWPAETYHQDYLSRHPDRPTCHVRVARFGQ
;
A
#
# COMPACT_ATOMS: atom_id res chain seq x y z
N MET A 1 26.56 1.05 8.79
CA MET A 1 26.24 2.18 7.90
C MET A 1 27.05 2.02 6.63
N ARG A 2 26.45 2.20 5.45
CA ARG A 2 27.12 2.02 4.16
C ARG A 2 28.10 3.18 3.88
N PRO A 3 29.23 2.94 3.22
CA PRO A 3 30.13 4.02 2.79
C PRO A 3 29.41 4.93 1.79
N LEU A 4 29.74 6.22 1.88
CA LEU A 4 29.18 7.28 1.05
C LEU A 4 30.27 7.88 0.16
N SER A 5 29.95 8.13 -1.12
CA SER A 5 30.74 8.99 -2.00
C SER A 5 30.73 10.44 -1.51
N ASP A 6 31.57 11.31 -2.07
CA ASP A 6 31.62 12.70 -1.63
C ASP A 6 30.33 13.47 -1.97
N GLU A 7 29.69 13.15 -3.11
CA GLU A 7 28.38 13.71 -3.44
C GLU A 7 27.28 13.20 -2.49
N GLU A 8 27.31 11.91 -2.15
CA GLU A 8 26.38 11.35 -1.17
C GLU A 8 26.59 11.96 0.23
N LYS A 9 27.83 12.25 0.65
CA LYS A 9 28.10 12.95 1.91
C LYS A 9 27.54 14.37 1.88
N ARG A 10 27.84 15.13 0.81
CA ARG A 10 27.38 16.51 0.62
C ARG A 10 25.86 16.64 0.78
N ILE A 11 25.11 15.64 0.30
CA ILE A 11 23.65 15.67 0.37
C ILE A 11 23.13 15.04 1.66
N ILE A 12 23.55 13.82 1.99
CA ILE A 12 22.97 13.03 3.10
C ILE A 12 23.43 13.54 4.47
N LEU A 13 24.67 14.03 4.59
CA LEU A 13 25.25 14.49 5.85
C LEU A 13 25.23 16.01 5.97
N ASP A 14 25.64 16.70 4.90
CA ASP A 14 25.78 18.17 4.90
C ASP A 14 24.51 18.90 4.43
N LYS A 15 23.39 18.15 4.30
CA LYS A 15 22.05 18.66 3.96
C LYS A 15 21.99 19.43 2.63
N GLY A 16 22.84 19.05 1.68
CA GLY A 16 22.80 19.56 0.32
C GLY A 16 21.56 19.09 -0.45
N THR A 17 21.37 19.64 -1.64
CA THR A 17 20.32 19.22 -2.59
C THR A 17 20.97 18.90 -3.94
N GLU A 18 20.46 17.88 -4.62
CA GLU A 18 20.82 17.59 -6.01
C GLU A 18 20.35 18.72 -6.93
N ARG A 19 20.90 18.79 -8.14
CA ARG A 19 20.31 19.64 -9.18
C ARG A 19 18.98 19.01 -9.65
N PRO A 20 17.96 19.83 -9.98
CA PRO A 20 16.72 19.30 -10.53
C PRO A 20 16.99 18.58 -11.87
N PHE A 21 16.22 17.52 -12.13
CA PHE A 21 16.26 16.70 -13.36
C PHE A 21 17.56 15.91 -13.60
N THR A 22 18.44 15.81 -12.60
CA THR A 22 19.70 15.05 -12.74
C THR A 22 19.73 13.74 -11.96
N GLY A 23 18.93 13.60 -10.90
CA GLY A 23 18.98 12.43 -10.02
C GLY A 23 18.35 11.18 -10.65
N ALA A 24 18.91 10.00 -10.37
CA ALA A 24 18.50 8.74 -11.01
C ALA A 24 16.99 8.43 -10.91
N TYR A 25 16.29 8.95 -9.90
CA TYR A 25 14.90 8.60 -9.62
C TYR A 25 13.88 9.69 -9.94
N TRP A 26 14.29 10.81 -10.56
CA TRP A 26 13.35 11.90 -10.86
C TRP A 26 12.22 11.43 -11.78
N ASN A 27 12.54 10.68 -12.84
CA ASN A 27 11.60 10.12 -13.82
C ASN A 27 11.52 8.58 -13.80
N HIS A 28 11.60 7.99 -12.61
CA HIS A 28 11.65 6.54 -12.44
C HIS A 28 10.37 6.00 -11.78
N PHE A 29 9.58 5.19 -12.48
CA PHE A 29 8.27 4.70 -12.01
C PHE A 29 8.16 3.15 -11.97
N GLU A 30 9.29 2.45 -11.96
CA GLU A 30 9.30 1.00 -11.79
C GLU A 30 8.71 0.58 -10.44
N ARG A 31 8.07 -0.59 -10.40
CA ARG A 31 7.51 -1.17 -9.17
C ARG A 31 8.61 -1.67 -8.26
N GLY A 32 8.57 -1.22 -7.00
CA GLY A 32 9.55 -1.58 -6.00
C GLY A 32 9.48 -0.66 -4.79
N VAL A 33 10.59 -0.52 -4.10
CA VAL A 33 10.67 0.27 -2.87
C VAL A 33 11.96 1.07 -2.84
N TYR A 34 11.87 2.27 -2.27
CA TYR A 34 13.01 3.15 -2.04
C TYR A 34 13.49 2.98 -0.61
N ALA A 35 14.75 2.57 -0.46
CA ALA A 35 15.42 2.43 0.83
C ALA A 35 16.45 3.54 1.02
N CYS A 36 16.74 3.91 2.27
CA CYS A 36 17.76 4.89 2.60
C CYS A 36 19.13 4.41 2.11
N ARG A 37 19.82 5.25 1.33
CA ARG A 37 21.14 4.93 0.78
C ARG A 37 22.19 4.62 1.87
N ARG A 38 22.08 5.27 3.04
CA ARG A 38 23.05 5.17 4.14
C ARG A 38 22.86 3.96 5.05
N CYS A 39 21.63 3.63 5.43
CA CYS A 39 21.35 2.56 6.40
C CYS A 39 20.52 1.40 5.85
N GLY A 40 19.93 1.53 4.65
CA GLY A 40 19.07 0.51 4.05
C GLY A 40 17.64 0.46 4.60
N ALA A 41 17.27 1.32 5.55
CA ALA A 41 15.89 1.38 6.06
C ALA A 41 14.91 1.75 4.95
N LEU A 42 13.75 1.10 4.92
CA LEU A 42 12.74 1.33 3.89
C LEU A 42 12.08 2.70 4.10
N LEU A 43 11.92 3.48 3.04
CA LEU A 43 11.41 4.85 3.10
C LEU A 43 10.07 5.02 2.40
N TYR A 44 9.97 4.57 1.15
CA TYR A 44 8.83 4.84 0.28
C TYR A 44 8.49 3.63 -0.60
N LEU A 45 7.21 3.33 -0.76
CA LEU A 45 6.74 2.39 -1.78
C LEU A 45 6.65 3.11 -3.13
N SER A 46 6.94 2.43 -4.24
CA SER A 46 6.77 3.02 -5.57
C SER A 46 5.34 3.46 -5.85
N SER A 47 4.34 2.85 -5.22
CA SER A 47 2.93 3.24 -5.31
C SER A 47 2.63 4.62 -4.71
N SER A 48 3.48 5.14 -3.83
CA SER A 48 3.39 6.51 -3.31
C SER A 48 4.08 7.56 -4.18
N LYS A 49 4.80 7.12 -5.24
CA LYS A 49 5.53 8.04 -6.11
C LYS A 49 4.58 8.64 -7.16
N PHE A 50 4.69 9.95 -7.37
CA PHE A 50 3.95 10.66 -8.42
C PHE A 50 4.83 11.67 -9.18
N GLY A 51 4.35 12.11 -10.34
CA GLY A 51 5.00 13.14 -11.15
C GLY A 51 4.60 14.54 -10.70
N SER A 52 5.49 15.26 -10.02
CA SER A 52 5.25 16.64 -9.56
C SER A 52 5.88 17.72 -10.47
N HIS A 53 6.66 17.31 -11.47
CA HIS A 53 7.44 18.17 -12.35
C HIS A 53 8.46 19.09 -11.64
N CYS A 54 8.74 18.89 -10.35
CA CYS A 54 9.68 19.71 -9.59
C CYS A 54 11.16 19.42 -9.90
N GLY A 55 11.46 18.30 -10.58
CA GLY A 55 12.83 17.88 -10.90
C GLY A 55 13.46 16.89 -9.92
N TRP A 56 12.75 16.51 -8.85
CA TRP A 56 13.17 15.47 -7.91
C TRP A 56 12.08 14.40 -7.76
N PRO A 57 12.42 13.16 -7.34
CA PRO A 57 11.40 12.18 -6.99
C PRO A 57 10.47 12.74 -5.92
N SER A 58 9.17 12.60 -6.17
CA SER A 58 8.12 13.08 -5.28
C SER A 58 7.24 11.93 -4.83
N PHE A 59 6.98 11.89 -3.53
CA PHE A 59 6.10 10.91 -2.90
C PHE A 59 5.01 11.61 -2.11
N ASP A 60 3.82 11.03 -2.06
CA ASP A 60 2.68 11.57 -1.29
C ASP A 60 2.36 10.77 -0.02
N ASP A 61 3.13 9.73 0.26
CA ASP A 61 3.06 8.94 1.48
C ASP A 61 4.44 8.38 1.83
N GLU A 62 4.63 7.94 3.06
CA GLU A 62 5.84 7.27 3.53
C GLU A 62 5.52 5.89 4.11
N ILE A 63 6.50 4.99 4.15
CA ILE A 63 6.36 3.79 4.98
C ILE A 63 6.20 4.25 6.43
N PRO A 64 5.19 3.76 7.18
CA PRO A 64 4.91 4.24 8.52
C PRO A 64 6.14 4.22 9.44
N GLY A 65 6.50 5.39 9.97
CA GLY A 65 7.65 5.57 10.87
C GLY A 65 9.01 5.63 10.20
N ALA A 66 9.09 5.57 8.87
CA ALA A 66 10.35 5.60 8.13
C ALA A 66 11.00 6.98 8.04
N VAL A 67 10.17 8.04 8.05
CA VAL A 67 10.60 9.42 7.83
C VAL A 67 10.30 10.25 9.06
N ARG A 68 11.30 11.00 9.52
CA ARG A 68 11.16 11.99 10.58
C ARG A 68 11.15 13.39 9.98
N ARG A 69 10.20 14.21 10.42
CA ARG A 69 10.03 15.60 10.01
C ARG A 69 10.66 16.53 11.05
N GLN A 70 11.42 17.52 10.62
CA GLN A 70 12.03 18.53 11.50
C GLN A 70 12.06 19.89 10.80
N LYS A 71 11.94 20.99 11.55
CA LYS A 71 11.99 22.33 10.95
C LYS A 71 13.43 22.69 10.56
N ASP A 72 13.59 23.32 9.40
CA ASP A 72 14.83 23.98 9.03
C ASP A 72 15.18 25.08 10.04
N ALA A 73 16.45 25.49 10.08
CA ALA A 73 16.92 26.56 10.98
C ALA A 73 16.20 27.90 10.73
N ASP A 74 15.69 28.13 9.52
CA ASP A 74 14.89 29.31 9.16
C ASP A 74 13.42 29.22 9.61
N GLY A 75 12.98 28.05 10.08
CA GLY A 75 11.61 27.76 10.51
C GLY A 75 10.57 27.73 9.38
N ARG A 76 10.96 27.92 8.12
CA ARG A 76 10.05 28.05 6.98
C ARG A 76 9.75 26.72 6.30
N ARG A 77 10.75 25.87 6.16
CA ARG A 77 10.60 24.56 5.51
C ARG A 77 10.69 23.42 6.52
N THR A 78 10.08 22.29 6.18
CA THR A 78 10.14 21.08 6.98
C THR A 78 11.07 20.08 6.28
N GLU A 79 12.25 19.89 6.83
CA GLU A 79 13.19 18.86 6.43
C GLU A 79 12.62 17.48 6.75
N ILE A 80 12.85 16.54 5.83
CA ILE A 80 12.63 15.12 6.05
C ILE A 80 13.97 14.39 6.11
N VAL A 81 14.13 13.56 7.15
CA VAL A 81 15.30 12.72 7.37
C VAL A 81 14.88 11.27 7.56
N CYS A 82 15.79 10.33 7.27
CA CYS A 82 15.56 8.93 7.60
C CYS A 82 15.42 8.78 9.12
N ALA A 83 14.31 8.21 9.58
CA ALA A 83 14.05 8.04 11.02
C ALA A 83 15.10 7.14 11.70
N SER A 84 15.60 6.13 10.99
CA SER A 84 16.56 5.15 11.55
C SER A 84 17.98 5.69 11.70
N CYS A 85 18.42 6.61 10.82
CA CYS A 85 19.83 7.03 10.81
C CYS A 85 20.07 8.54 10.75
N GLY A 86 19.02 9.35 10.62
CA GLY A 86 19.09 10.81 10.55
C GLY A 86 19.66 11.36 9.24
N GLY A 87 19.90 10.53 8.23
CA GLY A 87 20.38 11.00 6.92
C GLY A 87 19.35 11.91 6.24
N HIS A 88 19.81 13.03 5.69
CA HIS A 88 18.99 14.00 4.97
C HIS A 88 18.36 13.36 3.73
N LEU A 89 17.04 13.51 3.59
CA LEU A 89 16.29 13.03 2.43
C LEU A 89 15.90 14.19 1.52
N GLY A 90 15.42 15.29 2.09
CA GLY A 90 14.91 16.45 1.35
C GLY A 90 13.93 17.25 2.19
N HIS A 91 12.83 17.68 1.59
CA HIS A 91 11.79 18.48 2.26
C HIS A 91 10.38 17.95 1.99
N VAL A 92 9.49 18.20 2.94
CA VAL A 92 8.05 17.96 2.79
C VAL A 92 7.30 19.26 2.66
N PHE A 93 6.37 19.30 1.71
CA PHE A 93 5.47 20.41 1.42
C PHE A 93 4.04 19.93 1.60
N ALA A 94 3.19 20.76 2.19
CA ALA A 94 1.77 20.48 2.35
C ALA A 94 0.94 21.65 1.82
N GLY A 95 -0.26 21.38 1.31
CA GLY A 95 -1.16 22.44 0.81
C GLY A 95 -1.07 22.74 -0.68
N GLU A 96 -0.19 22.07 -1.43
CA GLU A 96 0.02 22.29 -2.87
C GLU A 96 -1.07 21.67 -3.75
N ARG A 97 -1.91 20.78 -3.20
CA ARG A 97 -3.03 20.11 -3.86
C ARG A 97 -2.64 19.32 -5.12
N LEU A 98 -1.43 18.75 -5.10
CA LEU A 98 -0.93 17.89 -6.18
C LEU A 98 -1.47 16.46 -6.13
N THR A 99 -1.84 15.99 -4.93
CA THR A 99 -2.49 14.71 -4.68
C THR A 99 -3.58 14.89 -3.63
N ASP A 100 -4.44 13.87 -3.46
CA ASP A 100 -5.49 13.86 -2.44
C ASP A 100 -4.96 13.91 -1.00
N LYS A 101 -3.75 13.39 -0.77
CA LYS A 101 -3.05 13.49 0.52
C LYS A 101 -2.50 14.89 0.79
N ASN A 102 -2.47 15.74 -0.25
CA ASN A 102 -2.08 17.14 -0.18
C ASN A 102 -0.71 17.35 0.51
N VAL A 103 0.17 16.38 0.31
CA VAL A 103 1.54 16.35 0.83
C VAL A 103 2.47 15.88 -0.27
N ARG A 104 3.65 16.49 -0.35
CA ARG A 104 4.70 16.13 -1.29
C ARG A 104 6.04 16.06 -0.57
N HIS A 105 6.58 14.86 -0.51
CA HIS A 105 7.95 14.60 -0.09
C HIS A 105 8.83 14.78 -1.32
N CYS A 106 9.57 15.88 -1.38
CA CYS A 106 10.55 16.17 -2.42
C CYS A 106 11.90 15.63 -1.97
N VAL A 107 12.33 14.52 -2.56
CA VAL A 107 13.44 13.73 -2.03
C VAL A 107 14.63 13.76 -2.99
N ASN A 108 15.84 13.78 -2.46
CA ASN A 108 17.04 13.55 -3.24
C ASN A 108 17.11 12.07 -3.64
N SER A 109 17.27 11.80 -4.94
CA SER A 109 17.58 10.48 -5.46
C SER A 109 18.80 9.85 -4.79
N VAL A 110 19.89 10.62 -4.56
CA VAL A 110 21.11 10.08 -3.92
C VAL A 110 20.90 9.64 -2.47
N SER A 111 19.89 10.19 -1.80
CA SER A 111 19.56 9.81 -0.42
C SER A 111 18.87 8.45 -0.34
N MET A 112 18.49 7.89 -1.50
CA MET A 112 17.78 6.64 -1.63
C MET A 112 18.53 5.67 -2.53
N GLN A 113 18.11 4.42 -2.46
CA GLN A 113 18.36 3.41 -3.47
C GLN A 113 17.04 2.74 -3.79
N PHE A 114 16.77 2.54 -5.06
CA PHE A 114 15.64 1.75 -5.50
C PHE A 114 16.00 0.27 -5.44
N ILE A 115 15.04 -0.56 -5.04
CA ILE A 115 15.16 -2.00 -5.10
C ILE A 115 13.92 -2.52 -5.85
N PRO A 116 14.09 -3.18 -7.02
CA PRO A 116 13.00 -3.70 -7.82
C PRO A 116 12.15 -4.72 -7.06
N GLU A 117 10.86 -4.80 -7.39
CA GLU A 117 9.93 -5.78 -6.80
C GLU A 117 10.43 -7.24 -6.90
N ALA A 118 11.15 -7.59 -7.98
CA ALA A 118 11.68 -8.95 -8.19
C ALA A 118 12.81 -9.33 -7.20
N GLU A 119 13.56 -8.35 -6.70
CA GLU A 119 14.72 -8.56 -5.82
C GLU A 119 14.34 -8.43 -4.33
N TRP A 120 13.04 -8.34 -4.06
CA TRP A 120 12.54 -7.75 -2.85
C TRP A 120 12.03 -8.77 -1.81
N PRO A 121 12.38 -8.63 -0.52
CA PRO A 121 11.94 -9.57 0.52
C PRO A 121 10.50 -9.34 1.01
N LEU A 122 9.86 -8.20 0.70
CA LEU A 122 8.45 -8.01 1.07
C LEU A 122 7.52 -8.82 0.17
N ARG A 123 6.35 -9.15 0.70
CA ARG A 123 5.35 -9.97 0.02
C ARG A 123 4.08 -9.16 -0.24
N ARG A 124 3.32 -9.64 -1.23
CA ARG A 124 2.03 -9.10 -1.64
C ARG A 124 0.92 -10.05 -1.25
N ALA A 125 -0.24 -9.51 -0.90
CA ALA A 125 -1.47 -10.25 -0.73
C ALA A 125 -2.61 -9.44 -1.32
N VAL A 126 -3.50 -10.08 -2.09
CA VAL A 126 -4.64 -9.39 -2.71
C VAL A 126 -5.94 -10.03 -2.24
N PHE A 127 -6.80 -9.20 -1.64
CA PHE A 127 -8.05 -9.64 -1.01
C PHE A 127 -9.23 -8.79 -1.49
N ALA A 128 -10.38 -9.40 -1.74
CA ALA A 128 -11.65 -8.73 -1.99
C ALA A 128 -12.66 -9.20 -0.95
N GLY A 129 -13.31 -8.27 -0.24
CA GLY A 129 -14.15 -8.60 0.91
C GLY A 129 -15.39 -7.73 1.04
N GLY A 130 -15.81 -7.05 -0.03
CA GLY A 130 -16.81 -5.99 0.02
C GLY A 130 -16.20 -4.63 -0.30
N CYS A 131 -16.80 -3.55 0.23
CA CYS A 131 -16.29 -2.19 0.02
C CYS A 131 -14.83 -2.08 0.44
N PHE A 132 -13.94 -1.82 -0.52
CA PHE A 132 -12.49 -1.82 -0.28
C PHE A 132 -12.01 -0.81 0.77
N TRP A 133 -12.80 0.21 1.11
CA TRP A 133 -12.44 1.25 2.07
C TRP A 133 -12.35 0.69 3.49
N GLY A 134 -13.28 -0.19 3.86
CA GLY A 134 -13.25 -0.85 5.17
C GLY A 134 -12.13 -1.89 5.24
N VAL A 135 -11.94 -2.64 4.16
CA VAL A 135 -10.85 -3.62 4.05
C VAL A 135 -9.48 -2.93 4.16
N GLU A 136 -9.27 -1.83 3.43
CA GLU A 136 -8.05 -1.03 3.47
C GLU A 136 -7.74 -0.56 4.89
N ARG A 137 -8.74 0.05 5.56
CA ARG A 137 -8.60 0.57 6.92
C ARG A 137 -8.13 -0.50 7.91
N HIS A 138 -8.67 -1.72 7.83
CA HIS A 138 -8.28 -2.80 8.73
C HIS A 138 -6.85 -3.27 8.48
N PHE A 139 -6.43 -3.43 7.22
CA PHE A 139 -5.07 -3.87 6.92
C PHE A 139 -4.01 -2.84 7.26
N ARG A 140 -4.29 -1.54 7.07
CA ARG A 140 -3.34 -0.46 7.42
C ARG A 140 -2.98 -0.42 8.91
N GLN A 141 -3.84 -0.95 9.77
CA GLN A 141 -3.61 -1.00 11.22
C GLN A 141 -2.74 -2.19 11.66
N VAL A 142 -2.42 -3.12 10.77
CA VAL A 142 -1.66 -4.33 11.11
C VAL A 142 -0.17 -4.02 11.19
N PRO A 143 0.49 -4.24 12.35
CA PRO A 143 1.94 -4.12 12.43
C PRO A 143 2.63 -5.06 11.44
N GLY A 144 3.52 -4.53 10.61
CA GLY A 144 4.19 -5.28 9.54
C GLY A 144 3.57 -5.10 8.15
N VAL A 145 2.36 -4.55 8.06
CA VAL A 145 1.85 -3.98 6.79
C VAL A 145 2.53 -2.65 6.54
N LEU A 146 2.99 -2.46 5.31
CA LEU A 146 3.81 -1.32 4.90
C LEU A 146 3.07 -0.40 3.92
N GLY A 147 2.05 -0.92 3.24
CA GLY A 147 1.14 -0.14 2.40
C GLY A 147 -0.05 -0.97 1.99
N VAL A 148 -1.17 -0.29 1.75
CA VAL A 148 -2.40 -0.89 1.23
C VAL A 148 -2.91 -0.02 0.11
N THR A 149 -3.25 -0.61 -1.02
CA THR A 149 -3.78 0.09 -2.19
C THR A 149 -5.14 -0.49 -2.52
N ALA A 150 -6.18 0.35 -2.55
CA ALA A 150 -7.50 -0.02 -3.05
C ALA A 150 -7.47 -0.12 -4.57
N GLY A 151 -8.22 -1.06 -5.14
CA GLY A 151 -8.21 -1.32 -6.57
C GLY A 151 -9.20 -2.38 -7.02
N TYR A 152 -8.96 -2.88 -8.22
CA TYR A 152 -9.84 -3.81 -8.94
C TYR A 152 -9.05 -5.03 -9.39
N ALA A 153 -9.61 -6.22 -9.15
CA ALA A 153 -8.98 -7.49 -9.53
C ALA A 153 -9.99 -8.57 -9.90
N GLY A 154 -9.53 -9.59 -10.64
CA GLY A 154 -10.33 -10.78 -10.97
C GLY A 154 -11.35 -10.60 -12.10
N GLY A 155 -11.36 -9.46 -12.77
CA GLY A 155 -12.14 -9.20 -13.98
C GLY A 155 -11.33 -9.31 -15.27
N HIS A 156 -11.95 -8.92 -16.37
CA HIS A 156 -11.40 -9.07 -17.73
C HIS A 156 -11.18 -7.75 -18.48
N VAL A 157 -11.61 -6.61 -17.91
CA VAL A 157 -11.39 -5.29 -18.49
C VAL A 157 -10.05 -4.74 -18.01
N ASP A 158 -9.18 -4.34 -18.94
CA ASP A 158 -7.90 -3.71 -18.59
C ASP A 158 -8.10 -2.26 -18.15
N ASN A 159 -7.35 -1.82 -17.13
CA ASN A 159 -7.40 -0.47 -16.56
C ASN A 159 -8.83 0.08 -16.35
N PRO A 160 -9.69 -0.64 -15.60
CA PRO A 160 -11.08 -0.27 -15.43
C PRO A 160 -11.23 0.99 -14.55
N THR A 161 -12.23 1.82 -14.83
CA THR A 161 -12.63 2.91 -13.92
C THR A 161 -13.65 2.42 -12.90
N TYR A 162 -13.80 3.17 -11.80
CA TYR A 162 -14.84 2.91 -10.80
C TYR A 162 -16.22 2.78 -11.43
N GLU A 163 -16.59 3.71 -12.33
CA GLU A 163 -17.90 3.71 -12.99
C GLU A 163 -18.12 2.44 -13.81
N GLN A 164 -17.09 1.97 -14.51
CA GLN A 164 -17.16 0.71 -15.26
C GLN A 164 -17.38 -0.48 -14.31
N VAL A 165 -16.64 -0.54 -13.19
CA VAL A 165 -16.79 -1.61 -12.19
C VAL A 165 -18.18 -1.59 -11.55
N CYS A 166 -18.73 -0.40 -11.26
CA CYS A 166 -20.09 -0.26 -10.72
C CYS A 166 -21.18 -0.81 -11.64
N THR A 167 -20.95 -0.95 -12.96
CA THR A 167 -21.91 -1.59 -13.86
C THR A 167 -22.07 -3.10 -13.60
N GLY A 168 -21.12 -3.72 -12.89
CA GLY A 168 -21.05 -5.17 -12.66
C GLY A 168 -20.64 -6.00 -13.88
N THR A 169 -20.36 -5.36 -15.03
CA THR A 169 -20.08 -6.07 -16.30
C THR A 169 -18.61 -6.41 -16.49
N THR A 170 -17.69 -5.77 -15.78
CA THR A 170 -16.23 -5.95 -15.95
C THR A 170 -15.69 -7.24 -15.32
N GLY A 171 -16.49 -7.88 -14.46
CA GLY A 171 -16.10 -9.05 -13.65
C GLY A 171 -15.14 -8.73 -12.49
N HIS A 172 -14.66 -7.49 -12.37
CA HIS A 172 -13.75 -7.11 -11.29
C HIS A 172 -14.45 -7.11 -9.94
N ALA A 173 -13.70 -7.48 -8.91
CA ALA A 173 -14.02 -7.22 -7.52
C ALA A 173 -13.30 -5.95 -7.06
N GLU A 174 -13.94 -5.18 -6.18
CA GLU A 174 -13.23 -4.26 -5.30
C GLU A 174 -12.28 -5.08 -4.42
N ALA A 175 -10.99 -4.79 -4.55
CA ALA A 175 -9.92 -5.51 -3.91
C ALA A 175 -8.92 -4.54 -3.27
N VAL A 176 -8.12 -5.05 -2.35
CA VAL A 176 -6.97 -4.35 -1.80
C VAL A 176 -5.70 -5.15 -2.07
N GLU A 177 -4.65 -4.46 -2.49
CA GLU A 177 -3.28 -4.96 -2.52
C GLU A 177 -2.60 -4.58 -1.21
N VAL A 178 -2.16 -5.57 -0.44
CA VAL A 178 -1.46 -5.41 0.84
C VAL A 178 0.02 -5.73 0.63
N MET A 179 0.87 -4.73 0.83
CA MET A 179 2.32 -4.87 0.89
C MET A 179 2.75 -5.09 2.34
N TYR A 180 3.47 -6.17 2.64
CA TYR A 180 3.84 -6.50 4.01
C TYR A 180 5.23 -7.13 4.16
N ASP A 181 5.81 -6.96 5.35
CA ASP A 181 7.06 -7.58 5.76
C ASP A 181 6.82 -8.97 6.35
N PRO A 182 7.19 -10.07 5.65
CA PRO A 182 6.99 -11.42 6.15
C PRO A 182 7.78 -11.73 7.43
N GLY A 183 8.82 -10.95 7.75
CA GLY A 183 9.54 -11.04 9.02
C GLY A 183 8.79 -10.43 10.21
N ARG A 184 7.73 -9.64 9.94
CA ARG A 184 6.91 -8.97 10.98
C ARG A 184 5.47 -9.47 11.03
N VAL A 185 4.90 -9.85 9.89
CA VAL A 185 3.55 -10.41 9.80
C VAL A 185 3.50 -11.52 8.76
N ALA A 186 2.96 -12.68 9.16
CA ALA A 186 2.78 -13.81 8.26
C ALA A 186 1.55 -13.62 7.36
N TYR A 187 1.59 -14.22 6.16
CA TYR A 187 0.43 -14.27 5.26
C TYR A 187 -0.80 -14.86 5.96
N GLU A 188 -0.63 -15.91 6.76
CA GLU A 188 -1.71 -16.52 7.53
C GLU A 188 -2.43 -15.51 8.42
N SER A 189 -1.70 -14.63 9.12
CA SER A 189 -2.30 -13.61 9.98
C SER A 189 -3.14 -12.62 9.19
N LEU A 190 -2.68 -12.24 7.99
CA LEU A 190 -3.43 -11.37 7.07
C LEU A 190 -4.68 -12.06 6.53
N SER A 191 -4.57 -13.33 6.11
CA SER A 191 -5.72 -14.11 5.63
C SER A 191 -6.74 -14.38 6.75
N ARG A 192 -6.30 -14.66 7.98
CA ARG A 192 -7.19 -14.76 9.13
C ARG A 192 -7.93 -13.45 9.36
N LEU A 193 -7.21 -12.32 9.39
CA LEU A 193 -7.83 -11.00 9.52
C LEU A 193 -8.85 -10.75 8.41
N PHE A 194 -8.49 -11.04 7.15
CA PHE A 194 -9.41 -10.94 6.01
C PHE A 194 -10.74 -11.63 6.28
N PHE A 195 -10.68 -12.91 6.68
CA PHE A 195 -11.87 -13.68 7.03
C PHE A 195 -12.57 -13.20 8.31
N GLU A 196 -11.99 -12.32 9.11
CA GLU A 196 -12.60 -11.74 10.31
C GLU A 196 -13.22 -10.36 10.06
N ILE A 197 -12.84 -9.63 9.02
CA ILE A 197 -13.28 -8.23 8.79
C ILE A 197 -14.45 -8.08 7.83
N HIS A 198 -14.95 -9.17 7.23
CA HIS A 198 -16.14 -9.18 6.38
C HIS A 198 -16.99 -10.43 6.65
N ASP A 199 -18.13 -10.60 5.97
CA ASP A 199 -18.96 -11.80 6.06
C ASP A 199 -18.70 -12.74 4.87
N PRO A 200 -17.84 -13.77 5.01
CA PRO A 200 -17.42 -14.61 3.90
C PRO A 200 -18.52 -15.60 3.44
N THR A 201 -19.72 -15.55 4.02
CA THR A 201 -20.87 -16.38 3.61
C THR A 201 -21.83 -15.61 2.68
N GLN A 202 -21.63 -14.31 2.47
CA GLN A 202 -22.47 -13.50 1.60
C GLN A 202 -21.97 -13.57 0.16
N ARG A 203 -22.80 -14.14 -0.74
CA ARG A 203 -22.48 -14.23 -2.15
C ARG A 203 -22.73 -12.88 -2.83
N ASN A 204 -21.71 -12.35 -3.53
CA ASN A 204 -21.78 -11.11 -4.31
C ASN A 204 -22.39 -9.93 -3.51
N ARG A 205 -22.00 -9.83 -2.24
CA ARG A 205 -22.55 -8.86 -1.30
C ARG A 205 -21.64 -8.75 -0.07
N GLN A 206 -21.59 -7.57 0.51
CA GLN A 206 -21.10 -7.36 1.87
C GLN A 206 -21.99 -6.35 2.59
N GLY A 207 -22.76 -6.80 3.58
CA GLY A 207 -23.65 -5.94 4.35
C GLY A 207 -24.71 -5.26 3.47
N PRO A 208 -24.80 -3.92 3.41
CA PRO A 208 -25.73 -3.22 2.52
C PRO A 208 -25.28 -3.21 1.06
N ASP A 209 -24.01 -3.48 0.76
CA ASP A 209 -23.41 -3.34 -0.56
C ASP A 209 -23.65 -4.61 -1.39
N VAL A 210 -24.45 -4.51 -2.46
CA VAL A 210 -24.88 -5.65 -3.28
C VAL A 210 -24.30 -5.54 -4.69
N GLY A 211 -23.63 -6.59 -5.16
CA GLY A 211 -23.03 -6.65 -6.48
C GLY A 211 -21.83 -7.59 -6.57
N THR A 212 -21.54 -8.08 -7.77
CA THR A 212 -20.39 -8.98 -8.04
C THR A 212 -19.05 -8.33 -7.72
N GLN A 213 -18.99 -6.99 -7.74
CA GLN A 213 -17.83 -6.24 -7.32
C GLN A 213 -17.55 -6.33 -5.81
N TYR A 214 -18.57 -6.63 -5.00
CA TYR A 214 -18.43 -6.78 -3.54
C TYR A 214 -18.24 -8.23 -3.09
N ARG A 215 -17.96 -9.15 -4.02
CA ARG A 215 -17.78 -10.56 -3.69
C ARG A 215 -16.54 -10.78 -2.81
N SER A 216 -16.61 -11.81 -1.98
CA SER A 216 -15.46 -12.30 -1.22
C SER A 216 -14.53 -13.12 -2.13
N ALA A 217 -13.27 -12.72 -2.24
CA ALA A 217 -12.25 -13.45 -2.99
C ALA A 217 -10.84 -13.28 -2.40
N VAL A 218 -10.01 -14.31 -2.53
CA VAL A 218 -8.57 -14.28 -2.30
C VAL A 218 -7.87 -14.50 -3.63
N PHE A 219 -7.12 -13.50 -4.09
CA PHE A 219 -6.35 -13.59 -5.32
C PHE A 219 -4.90 -13.97 -5.01
N TYR A 220 -4.56 -15.25 -5.17
CA TYR A 220 -3.25 -15.77 -4.78
C TYR A 220 -2.19 -15.47 -5.84
N LEU A 221 -0.99 -15.12 -5.39
CA LEU A 221 0.18 -14.90 -6.24
C LEU A 221 1.04 -16.17 -6.39
N ASN A 222 0.88 -17.15 -5.49
CA ASN A 222 1.64 -18.41 -5.52
C ASN A 222 0.89 -19.55 -4.82
N ALA A 223 1.46 -20.76 -4.89
CA ALA A 223 0.85 -21.99 -4.35
C ALA A 223 0.72 -21.98 -2.82
N GLU A 224 1.66 -21.35 -2.10
CA GLU A 224 1.61 -21.23 -0.64
C GLU A 224 0.39 -20.42 -0.20
N GLN A 225 0.15 -19.28 -0.86
CA GLN A 225 -1.01 -18.43 -0.59
C GLN A 225 -2.33 -19.13 -0.90
N LYS A 226 -2.39 -19.87 -2.02
CA LYS A 226 -3.55 -20.69 -2.37
C LYS A 226 -3.85 -21.71 -1.28
N CYS A 227 -2.85 -22.51 -0.90
CA CYS A 227 -2.99 -23.57 0.09
C CYS A 227 -3.43 -23.00 1.45
N MET A 228 -2.86 -21.87 1.87
CA MET A 228 -3.24 -21.21 3.12
C MET A 228 -4.69 -20.72 3.08
N ALA A 229 -5.13 -20.08 1.99
CA ALA A 229 -6.51 -19.62 1.84
C ALA A 229 -7.51 -20.79 1.87
N GLU A 230 -7.25 -21.85 1.12
CA GLU A 230 -8.08 -23.07 1.08
C GLU A 230 -8.16 -23.75 2.46
N SER A 231 -7.04 -23.80 3.19
CA SER A 231 -6.98 -24.36 4.55
C SER A 231 -7.84 -23.56 5.54
N LEU A 232 -7.78 -22.23 5.50
CA LEU A 232 -8.61 -21.37 6.35
C LEU A 232 -10.10 -21.51 6.01
N ILE A 233 -10.46 -21.60 4.73
CA ILE A 233 -11.82 -21.87 4.27
C ILE A 233 -12.32 -23.21 4.83
N ALA A 234 -11.50 -24.27 4.72
CA ALA A 234 -11.85 -25.59 5.25
C ALA A 234 -12.09 -25.56 6.78
N ARG A 235 -11.25 -24.83 7.52
CA ARG A 235 -11.42 -24.63 8.98
C ARG A 235 -12.72 -23.90 9.33
N LEU A 236 -13.10 -22.88 8.56
CA LEU A 236 -14.37 -22.17 8.75
C LEU A 236 -15.57 -23.07 8.41
N LYS A 237 -15.50 -23.84 7.33
CA LYS A 237 -16.54 -24.81 6.97
C LYS A 237 -16.74 -25.88 8.05
N ALA A 238 -15.65 -26.39 8.63
CA ALA A 238 -15.70 -27.33 9.75
C ALA A 238 -16.36 -26.74 11.02
N ARG A 239 -16.39 -25.40 11.15
CA ARG A 239 -17.10 -24.68 12.22
C ARG A 239 -18.53 -24.31 11.88
N GLY A 240 -19.04 -24.72 10.72
CA GLY A 240 -20.42 -24.50 10.28
C GLY A 240 -20.66 -23.22 9.46
N TYR A 241 -19.61 -22.51 9.03
CA TYR A 241 -19.76 -21.38 8.11
C TYR A 241 -19.90 -21.85 6.67
N ASP A 242 -20.93 -21.42 5.95
CA ASP A 242 -21.08 -21.66 4.50
C ASP A 242 -20.23 -20.65 3.70
N VAL A 243 -18.92 -20.83 3.74
CA VAL A 243 -17.97 -19.90 3.11
C VAL A 243 -18.06 -19.97 1.59
N VAL A 244 -18.36 -18.82 0.97
CA VAL A 244 -18.49 -18.63 -0.48
C VAL A 244 -17.29 -17.92 -1.12
N THR A 245 -16.26 -17.60 -0.32
CA THR A 245 -15.04 -16.94 -0.79
C THR A 245 -14.39 -17.68 -1.95
N GLU A 246 -14.16 -16.96 -3.05
CA GLU A 246 -13.44 -17.47 -4.22
C GLU A 246 -11.92 -17.50 -3.93
N VAL A 247 -11.22 -18.53 -4.41
CA VAL A 247 -9.75 -18.59 -4.40
C VAL A 247 -9.26 -18.71 -5.83
N ALA A 248 -8.74 -17.62 -6.39
CA ALA A 248 -8.37 -17.51 -7.80
C ALA A 248 -6.93 -17.00 -7.95
N PRO A 249 -6.20 -17.34 -9.03
CA PRO A 249 -4.90 -16.74 -9.29
C PRO A 249 -5.07 -15.24 -9.59
N LEU A 250 -4.13 -14.41 -9.12
CA LEU A 250 -4.10 -13.01 -9.50
C LEU A 250 -3.62 -12.88 -10.96
N SER A 251 -4.50 -12.42 -11.86
CA SER A 251 -4.14 -12.07 -13.24
C SER A 251 -3.49 -10.69 -13.31
N ALA A 252 -4.22 -9.67 -12.87
CA ALA A 252 -3.79 -8.29 -12.77
C ALA A 252 -4.47 -7.60 -11.57
N PHE A 253 -3.81 -6.57 -11.05
CA PHE A 253 -4.37 -5.66 -10.07
C PHE A 253 -4.30 -4.24 -10.62
N TRP A 254 -5.45 -3.57 -10.65
CA TRP A 254 -5.59 -2.21 -11.15
C TRP A 254 -5.84 -1.26 -9.98
N PRO A 255 -4.89 -0.37 -9.61
CA PRO A 255 -5.12 0.62 -8.58
C PRO A 255 -6.37 1.46 -8.89
N ALA A 256 -7.23 1.65 -7.91
CA ALA A 256 -8.36 2.56 -8.01
C ALA A 256 -7.87 4.01 -8.01
N GLU A 257 -8.74 4.90 -8.45
CA GLU A 257 -8.54 6.33 -8.47
C GLU A 257 -8.08 6.86 -7.11
N THR A 258 -7.26 7.92 -7.12
CA THR A 258 -6.62 8.45 -5.90
C THR A 258 -7.63 8.82 -4.82
N TYR A 259 -8.83 9.25 -5.21
CA TYR A 259 -9.88 9.65 -4.29
C TYR A 259 -10.49 8.46 -3.52
N HIS A 260 -10.28 7.21 -3.95
CA HIS A 260 -10.65 6.02 -3.20
C HIS A 260 -9.59 5.61 -2.17
N GLN A 261 -8.33 6.00 -2.37
CA GLN A 261 -7.24 5.65 -1.48
C GLN A 261 -7.39 6.39 -0.15
N ASP A 262 -7.16 5.69 0.98
CA ASP A 262 -7.24 6.27 2.32
C ASP A 262 -8.58 6.95 2.62
N TYR A 263 -9.68 6.52 1.99
CA TYR A 263 -10.96 7.23 2.06
C TYR A 263 -11.50 7.36 3.49
N LEU A 264 -11.57 6.25 4.25
CA LEU A 264 -12.05 6.28 5.63
C LEU A 264 -11.05 6.95 6.60
N SER A 265 -9.77 7.04 6.25
CA SER A 265 -8.79 7.82 7.00
C SER A 265 -9.06 9.33 6.85
N ARG A 266 -9.50 9.77 5.66
CA ARG A 266 -9.87 11.16 5.36
C ARG A 266 -11.29 11.52 5.79
N HIS A 267 -12.17 10.53 5.93
CA HIS A 267 -13.56 10.70 6.33
C HIS A 267 -13.92 9.79 7.52
N PRO A 268 -13.39 10.06 8.72
CA PRO A 268 -13.52 9.16 9.87
C PRO A 268 -14.98 8.96 10.36
N ASP A 269 -15.85 9.94 10.09
CA ASP A 269 -17.27 9.91 10.46
C ASP A 269 -18.14 9.06 9.51
N ARG A 270 -17.58 8.60 8.38
CA ARG A 270 -18.31 7.74 7.44
C ARG A 270 -18.50 6.35 8.05
N PRO A 271 -19.73 5.80 8.04
CA PRO A 271 -19.99 4.45 8.51
C PRO A 271 -19.23 3.44 7.63
N THR A 272 -18.78 2.35 8.24
CA THR A 272 -18.14 1.23 7.54
C THR A 272 -19.01 -0.02 7.62
N CYS A 273 -19.08 -0.78 6.53
CA CYS A 273 -19.74 -2.10 6.48
C CYS A 273 -18.85 -3.24 7.00
N HIS A 274 -17.64 -2.91 7.49
CA HIS A 274 -16.67 -3.85 8.01
C HIS A 274 -16.60 -3.79 9.53
N VAL A 275 -16.99 -4.89 10.17
CA VAL A 275 -16.88 -5.09 11.62
C VAL A 275 -16.11 -6.37 11.85
N ARG A 276 -15.06 -6.30 12.67
CA ARG A 276 -14.25 -7.47 12.98
C ARG A 276 -15.03 -8.44 13.87
N VAL A 277 -15.19 -9.67 13.38
CA VAL A 277 -15.73 -10.81 14.13
C VAL A 277 -14.65 -11.88 14.21
N ALA A 278 -14.23 -12.25 15.42
CA ALA A 278 -13.25 -13.31 15.61
C ALA A 278 -13.84 -14.66 15.15
N ARG A 279 -13.20 -15.32 14.18
CA ARG A 279 -13.67 -16.59 13.61
C ARG A 279 -12.70 -17.74 13.80
N PHE A 280 -11.44 -17.44 14.17
CA PHE A 280 -10.40 -18.47 14.29
C PHE A 280 -10.15 -19.02 15.70
N GLY A 281 -10.77 -18.42 16.73
CA GLY A 281 -10.37 -18.61 18.14
C GLY A 281 -9.10 -17.83 18.46
N GLN A 282 -8.82 -17.57 19.74
CA GLN A 282 -7.53 -17.03 20.17
C GLN A 282 -6.40 -18.02 19.83
#